data_AF-A0A847G414-F1
#
_entry.id   AF-A0A847G414-F1
#
_cell.length_a   1.000
_cell.length_b   1.000
_cell.length_c   1.000
_cell.angle_alpha   90.00
_cell.angle_beta   90.00
_cell.angle_gamma   90.00
#
_symmetry.space_group_name_H-M   'P 1'
#
loop_
_entity.id
_entity.type
_entity.pdbx_description
1 polymer ?
#
loop_
_entity_poly.entity_id
_entity_poly.type
_entity_poly.pdbx_seq_one_letter_code
_entity_poly.pdbx_strand_id
1 'polypeptide(L)'
;MSLTQIVAAFLAALLYRLLSAWLSRRNGQAEWGRIPFLFGTSVLVVYWLQPSLPIRGLDYWLPTLTLGLTTICWAAVTPREERGFRANAPALLGLLGAALLVALTGLINLPAGILTLAAPPIAQAFVGLFLLGLLIFISIRNRRTSTGKILGVLVALFILLKTPALASSISAGLRALAGQNTAGASALDIRWLGFSYLAFRLIHTVRDRQSGRLPSATLAEFLIYAVFFPAFSSGPIDRLERFLKDLRSPAPLDSAETGEALRRLIIGLFKKFAVSDTLAIIALNTQVAEQI
;
A
#
# COMPACT_ATOMS: atom_id res chain seq x y z
N MET A 1 10.82 6.94 -5.03
CA MET A 1 10.55 7.84 -3.89
C MET A 1 11.55 8.98 -3.96
N SER A 2 11.08 10.22 -3.77
CA SER A 2 11.94 11.40 -3.67
C SER A 2 12.60 11.49 -2.28
N LEU A 3 13.66 12.30 -2.14
CA LEU A 3 14.25 12.62 -0.84
C LEU A 3 13.20 13.22 0.11
N THR A 4 12.31 14.07 -0.40
CA THR A 4 11.22 14.68 0.38
C THR A 4 10.28 13.65 0.98
N GLN A 5 9.90 12.62 0.22
CA GLN A 5 9.06 11.52 0.71
C GLN A 5 9.77 10.70 1.80
N ILE A 6 11.08 10.45 1.65
CA ILE A 6 11.87 9.72 2.65
C ILE A 6 11.95 10.52 3.96
N VAL A 7 12.29 11.81 3.86
CA VAL A 7 12.41 12.68 5.04
C VAL A 7 11.07 12.84 5.73
N ALA A 8 9.98 13.05 5.01
CA ALA A 8 8.65 13.17 5.60
C ALA A 8 8.19 11.86 6.27
N ALA A 9 8.48 10.68 5.69
CA ALA A 9 8.21 9.40 6.33
C ALA A 9 9.04 9.21 7.61
N PHE A 10 10.32 9.61 7.60
CA PHE A 10 11.19 9.57 8.77
C PHE A 10 10.69 10.50 9.89
N LEU A 11 10.35 11.75 9.55
CA LEU A 11 9.82 12.73 10.50
C LEU A 11 8.48 12.28 11.10
N ALA A 12 7.58 11.70 10.29
CA ALA A 12 6.33 11.15 10.80
C ALA A 12 6.56 10.00 11.79
N ALA A 13 7.49 9.09 11.48
CA ALA A 13 7.86 8.00 12.38
C ALA A 13 8.52 8.51 13.66
N LEU A 14 9.41 9.51 13.57
CA LEU A 14 10.05 10.14 14.73
C LEU A 14 9.03 10.86 15.60
N LEU A 15 8.13 11.65 15.00
CA LEU A 15 7.07 12.35 15.72
C LEU A 15 6.17 11.38 16.47
N TYR A 16 5.74 10.30 15.81
CA TYR A 16 4.99 9.23 16.48
C TYR A 16 5.78 8.63 17.65
N ARG A 17 7.07 8.31 17.46
CA ARG A 17 7.90 7.76 18.52
C ARG A 17 7.99 8.71 19.72
N LEU A 18 8.21 10.00 19.49
CA LEU A 18 8.28 11.01 20.55
C LEU A 18 6.94 11.20 21.28
N LEU A 19 5.84 11.27 20.53
CA LEU A 19 4.48 11.37 21.10
C LEU A 19 4.13 10.12 21.90
N SER A 20 4.43 8.93 21.38
CA SER A 20 4.17 7.66 22.05
C SER A 20 4.98 7.56 23.35
N ALA A 21 6.24 7.99 23.36
CA ALA A 21 7.07 8.03 24.56
C ALA A 21 6.53 9.00 25.61
N TRP A 22 6.09 10.19 25.19
CA TRP A 22 5.50 11.18 26.08
C TRP A 22 4.18 10.70 26.69
N LEU A 23 3.28 10.12 25.88
CA LEU A 23 2.01 9.55 26.34
C LEU A 23 2.21 8.32 27.22
N SER A 24 3.19 7.46 26.90
CA SER A 24 3.49 6.25 27.69
C SER A 24 3.96 6.62 29.11
N ARG A 25 4.74 7.69 29.26
CA ARG A 25 5.13 8.23 30.58
C ARG A 25 3.94 8.71 31.41
N ARG A 26 2.86 9.17 30.75
CA ARG A 26 1.69 9.75 31.41
C ARG A 26 0.63 8.71 31.77
N ASN A 27 0.43 7.70 30.92
CA ASN A 27 -0.67 6.73 31.06
C ASN A 27 -0.21 5.32 31.51
N GLY A 28 1.09 5.08 31.71
CA GLY A 28 1.63 3.78 32.15
C GLY A 28 1.51 2.64 31.13
N GLN A 29 0.95 2.90 29.95
CA GLN A 29 0.90 1.95 28.83
C GLN A 29 2.12 2.16 27.93
N ALA A 30 2.97 1.15 27.81
CA ALA A 30 4.04 1.16 26.82
C ALA A 30 3.44 1.10 25.39
N GLU A 31 3.79 2.05 24.54
CA GLU A 31 3.45 2.08 23.10
C GLU A 31 1.98 2.34 22.75
N TRP A 32 1.36 3.30 23.46
CA TRP A 32 0.00 3.72 23.16
C TRP A 32 -0.19 4.07 21.67
N GLY A 33 -1.17 3.42 21.02
CA GLY A 33 -1.61 3.77 19.67
C GLY A 33 -0.75 3.24 18.51
N ARG A 34 0.16 2.29 18.72
CA ARG A 34 1.04 1.75 17.65
C ARG A 34 0.30 1.16 16.47
N ILE A 35 -0.61 0.22 16.72
CA ILE A 35 -1.40 -0.43 15.65
C ILE A 35 -2.23 0.60 14.86
N PRO A 36 -3.06 1.46 15.48
CA PRO A 36 -3.84 2.43 14.70
C PRO A 36 -2.96 3.44 13.95
N PHE A 37 -1.81 3.86 14.51
CA PHE A 37 -0.86 4.72 13.80
C PHE A 37 -0.25 4.04 12.57
N LEU A 38 0.27 2.82 12.73
CA LEU A 38 0.85 2.05 11.63
C LEU A 38 -0.19 1.73 10.55
N PHE A 39 -1.41 1.42 10.97
CA PHE A 39 -2.54 1.20 10.08
C PHE A 39 -2.85 2.45 9.27
N GLY A 40 -3.13 3.59 9.94
CA GLY A 40 -3.49 4.84 9.27
C GLY A 40 -2.38 5.33 8.34
N THR A 41 -1.12 5.31 8.79
CA THR A 41 0.04 5.70 7.98
C THR A 41 0.19 4.79 6.76
N SER A 42 0.09 3.47 6.94
CA SER A 42 0.21 2.52 5.82
C SER A 42 -0.88 2.72 4.78
N VAL A 43 -2.13 2.90 5.21
CA VAL A 43 -3.26 3.16 4.31
C VAL A 43 -3.08 4.46 3.53
N LEU A 44 -2.71 5.56 4.19
CA LEU A 44 -2.52 6.86 3.54
C LEU A 44 -1.31 6.88 2.60
N VAL A 45 -0.23 6.17 2.94
CA VAL A 45 0.98 6.10 2.11
C VAL A 45 0.71 5.43 0.76
N VAL A 46 -0.22 4.47 0.67
CA VAL A 46 -0.61 3.86 -0.63
C VAL A 46 -1.13 4.94 -1.59
N TYR A 47 -1.97 5.87 -1.10
CA TYR A 47 -2.46 7.00 -1.89
C TYR A 47 -1.36 8.03 -2.18
N TRP A 48 -0.55 8.36 -1.18
CA TRP A 48 0.46 9.40 -1.30
C TRP A 48 1.60 9.03 -2.26
N LEU A 49 1.99 7.75 -2.32
CA LEU A 49 3.07 7.31 -3.21
C LEU A 49 2.60 7.06 -4.64
N GLN A 50 1.31 6.85 -4.87
CA GLN A 50 0.79 6.54 -6.20
C GLN A 50 1.10 7.69 -7.17
N PRO A 51 1.82 7.42 -8.28
CA PRO A 51 2.12 8.46 -9.26
C PRO A 51 0.84 8.93 -9.96
N SER A 52 0.86 10.17 -10.43
CA SER A 52 -0.17 10.68 -11.33
C SER A 52 -0.21 9.84 -12.60
N LEU A 53 -1.43 9.57 -13.08
CA LEU A 53 -1.69 8.78 -14.27
C LEU A 53 -2.48 9.61 -15.28
N PRO A 54 -2.29 9.38 -16.60
CA PRO A 54 -2.99 10.13 -17.63
C PRO A 54 -4.49 9.80 -17.69
N ILE A 55 -4.89 8.62 -17.22
CA ILE A 55 -6.30 8.22 -17.13
C ILE A 55 -6.91 8.85 -15.87
N ARG A 56 -7.95 9.67 -16.07
CA ARG A 56 -8.58 10.44 -15.01
C ARG A 56 -9.10 9.54 -13.88
N GLY A 57 -8.76 9.87 -12.63
CA GLY A 57 -9.21 9.15 -11.45
C GLY A 57 -8.53 7.80 -11.22
N LEU A 58 -7.71 7.30 -12.15
CA LEU A 58 -7.08 5.99 -12.00
C LEU A 58 -6.02 5.96 -10.88
N ASP A 59 -5.34 7.09 -10.68
CA ASP A 59 -4.42 7.31 -9.56
C ASP A 59 -5.11 7.29 -8.19
N TYR A 60 -6.41 7.58 -8.10
CA TYR A 60 -7.21 7.30 -6.91
C TYR A 60 -7.64 5.82 -6.83
N TRP A 61 -8.16 5.29 -7.94
CA TRP A 61 -8.76 3.96 -7.94
C TRP A 61 -7.76 2.84 -7.70
N LEU A 62 -6.52 2.91 -8.21
CA LEU A 62 -5.53 1.86 -8.01
C LEU A 62 -5.16 1.65 -6.53
N PRO A 63 -4.85 2.69 -5.73
CA PRO A 63 -4.74 2.61 -4.27
C PRO A 63 -6.00 2.06 -3.58
N THR A 64 -7.19 2.51 -3.97
CA THR A 64 -8.44 2.03 -3.39
C THR A 64 -8.64 0.53 -3.67
N LEU A 65 -8.33 0.09 -4.90
CA LEU A 65 -8.36 -1.31 -5.30
C LEU A 65 -7.29 -2.13 -4.58
N THR A 66 -6.10 -1.59 -4.30
CA THR A 66 -5.09 -2.24 -3.45
C THR A 66 -5.67 -2.59 -2.09
N LEU A 67 -6.31 -1.63 -1.43
CA LEU A 67 -6.89 -1.81 -0.09
C LEU A 67 -8.10 -2.75 -0.12
N GLY A 68 -8.96 -2.61 -1.13
CA GLY A 68 -10.10 -3.49 -1.35
C GLY A 68 -9.69 -4.94 -1.61
N LEU A 69 -8.77 -5.17 -2.54
CA LEU A 69 -8.22 -6.49 -2.85
C LEU A 69 -7.54 -7.12 -1.65
N THR A 70 -6.80 -6.34 -0.87
CA THR A 70 -6.19 -6.80 0.39
C THR A 70 -7.25 -7.25 1.39
N THR A 71 -8.33 -6.47 1.54
CA THR A 71 -9.45 -6.79 2.44
C THR A 71 -10.21 -8.04 1.98
N ILE A 72 -10.45 -8.17 0.67
CA ILE A 72 -11.07 -9.36 0.07
C ILE A 72 -10.16 -10.59 0.26
N CYS A 73 -8.85 -10.43 0.12
CA CYS A 73 -7.88 -11.49 0.37
C CYS A 73 -7.89 -11.92 1.84
N TRP A 74 -7.88 -10.97 2.78
CA TRP A 74 -8.06 -11.25 4.21
C TRP A 74 -9.35 -12.04 4.46
N ALA A 75 -10.47 -11.58 3.90
CA ALA A 75 -11.76 -12.28 4.00
C ALA A 75 -11.73 -13.68 3.38
N ALA A 76 -10.87 -13.94 2.39
CA ALA A 76 -10.72 -15.27 1.79
C ALA A 76 -9.85 -16.22 2.62
N VAL A 77 -8.84 -15.71 3.33
CA VAL A 77 -7.87 -16.55 4.07
C VAL A 77 -8.21 -16.70 5.55
N THR A 78 -8.87 -15.72 6.17
CA THR A 78 -9.16 -15.72 7.61
C THR A 78 -10.38 -16.60 7.93
N PRO A 79 -10.38 -17.46 8.98
CA PRO A 79 -11.55 -18.22 9.42
C PRO A 79 -12.74 -17.32 9.81
N ARG A 80 -13.97 -17.83 9.73
CA ARG A 80 -15.17 -17.01 9.95
C ARG A 80 -15.31 -16.57 11.41
N GLU A 81 -14.83 -17.37 12.35
CA GLU A 81 -14.86 -17.03 13.78
C GLU A 81 -14.07 -15.74 14.07
N GLU A 82 -12.98 -15.51 13.33
CA GLU A 82 -12.08 -14.36 13.48
C GLU A 82 -12.51 -13.13 12.65
N ARG A 83 -13.48 -13.31 11.72
CA ARG A 83 -14.04 -12.21 10.91
C ARG A 83 -15.09 -11.36 11.66
N GLY A 84 -15.11 -11.43 12.99
CA GLY A 84 -16.10 -10.73 13.82
C GLY A 84 -16.17 -9.24 13.49
N PHE A 85 -17.38 -8.72 13.29
CA PHE A 85 -17.58 -7.32 12.89
C PHE A 85 -17.02 -6.34 13.93
N ARG A 86 -17.24 -6.59 15.23
CA ARG A 86 -16.79 -5.68 16.30
C ARG A 86 -15.26 -5.46 16.31
N ALA A 87 -14.48 -6.51 16.06
CA ALA A 87 -13.02 -6.43 16.04
C ALA A 87 -12.47 -5.75 14.79
N ASN A 88 -13.16 -5.87 13.65
CA ASN A 88 -12.66 -5.44 12.34
C ASN A 88 -13.36 -4.17 11.80
N ALA A 89 -14.47 -3.74 12.41
CA ALA A 89 -15.21 -2.54 12.03
C ALA A 89 -14.35 -1.26 12.08
N PRO A 90 -13.48 -1.04 13.10
CA PRO A 90 -12.61 0.13 13.12
C PRO A 90 -11.69 0.20 11.89
N ALA A 91 -11.15 -0.95 11.45
CA ALA A 91 -10.30 -1.01 10.26
C ALA A 91 -11.11 -0.74 8.97
N LEU A 92 -12.31 -1.32 8.83
CA LEU A 92 -13.20 -1.06 7.69
C LEU A 92 -13.62 0.41 7.60
N LEU A 93 -14.02 1.01 8.73
CA LEU A 93 -14.37 2.42 8.81
C LEU A 93 -13.15 3.32 8.54
N GLY A 94 -11.97 2.94 9.03
CA GLY A 94 -10.72 3.64 8.75
C GLY A 94 -10.34 3.60 7.26
N LEU A 95 -10.53 2.46 6.59
CA LEU A 95 -10.33 2.34 5.14
C LEU A 95 -11.30 3.24 4.36
N LEU A 96 -12.60 3.16 4.69
CA LEU A 96 -13.62 3.99 4.04
C LEU A 96 -13.37 5.47 4.29
N GLY A 97 -13.07 5.84 5.53
CA GLY A 97 -12.74 7.21 5.93
C GLY A 97 -11.51 7.74 5.20
N ALA A 98 -10.44 6.95 5.08
CA ALA A 98 -9.26 7.34 4.31
C ALA A 98 -9.56 7.51 2.83
N ALA A 99 -10.29 6.57 2.22
CA ALA A 99 -10.66 6.65 0.80
C ALA A 99 -11.57 7.85 0.51
N LEU A 100 -12.52 8.16 1.41
CA LEU A 100 -13.38 9.34 1.31
C LEU A 100 -12.59 10.64 1.55
N LEU A 101 -11.74 10.68 2.56
CA LEU A 101 -10.89 11.84 2.84
C LEU A 101 -10.04 12.19 1.62
N VAL A 102 -9.40 11.18 1.00
CA VAL A 102 -8.63 11.39 -0.22
C VAL A 102 -9.53 11.82 -1.39
N ALA A 103 -10.71 11.21 -1.58
CA ALA A 103 -11.64 11.66 -2.62
C ALA A 103 -12.07 13.14 -2.43
N LEU A 104 -12.29 13.56 -1.18
CA LEU A 104 -12.66 14.94 -0.84
C LEU A 104 -11.51 15.93 -1.07
N THR A 105 -10.24 15.49 -1.08
CA THR A 105 -9.15 16.38 -1.49
C THR A 105 -9.30 16.85 -2.93
N GLY A 106 -10.02 16.13 -3.78
CA GLY A 106 -10.41 16.58 -5.12
C GLY A 106 -11.28 17.83 -5.17
N LEU A 107 -11.93 18.20 -4.06
CA LEU A 107 -12.69 19.46 -3.95
C LEU A 107 -11.82 20.68 -3.70
N ILE A 108 -10.60 20.46 -3.21
CA ILE A 108 -9.70 21.50 -2.77
C ILE A 108 -8.54 21.52 -3.74
N ASN A 109 -8.28 22.66 -4.38
CA ASN A 109 -7.07 22.82 -5.20
C ASN A 109 -5.84 22.84 -4.28
N LEU A 110 -5.35 21.67 -3.90
CA LEU A 110 -4.12 21.55 -3.11
C LEU A 110 -2.92 21.97 -3.97
N PRO A 111 -1.94 22.66 -3.40
CA PRO A 111 -0.72 23.00 -4.11
C PRO A 111 0.01 21.73 -4.58
N ALA A 112 0.61 21.81 -5.77
CA ALA A 112 1.32 20.69 -6.38
C ALA A 112 2.40 20.13 -5.43
N GLY A 113 2.33 18.82 -5.13
CA GLY A 113 3.34 18.10 -4.35
C GLY A 113 2.88 17.50 -3.02
N ILE A 114 1.72 17.89 -2.48
CA ILE A 114 1.17 17.28 -1.23
C ILE A 114 0.45 15.97 -1.55
N LEU A 115 -0.50 16.00 -2.48
CA LEU A 115 -1.14 14.83 -3.08
C LEU A 115 -1.22 15.08 -4.58
N THR A 116 -0.66 14.18 -5.39
CA THR A 116 -0.63 14.30 -6.87
C THR A 116 -1.87 13.68 -7.53
N LEU A 117 -2.93 13.45 -6.75
CA LEU A 117 -4.07 12.65 -7.17
C LEU A 117 -5.06 13.51 -7.94
N ALA A 118 -5.31 13.15 -9.19
CA ALA A 118 -6.45 13.64 -9.96
C ALA A 118 -7.71 12.89 -9.51
N ALA A 119 -8.21 13.26 -8.33
CA ALA A 119 -9.37 12.62 -7.72
C ALA A 119 -10.55 12.52 -8.71
N PRO A 120 -11.25 11.38 -8.78
CA PRO A 120 -12.38 11.20 -9.66
C PRO A 120 -13.53 12.13 -9.25
N PRO A 121 -14.48 12.40 -10.17
CA PRO A 121 -15.75 13.01 -9.80
C PRO A 121 -16.36 12.34 -8.56
N ILE A 122 -16.79 13.14 -7.59
CA ILE A 122 -17.24 12.64 -6.28
C ILE A 122 -18.35 11.61 -6.40
N ALA A 123 -19.29 11.82 -7.33
CA ALA A 123 -20.35 10.85 -7.59
C ALA A 123 -19.78 9.47 -7.98
N GLN A 124 -18.74 9.43 -8.82
CA GLN A 124 -18.07 8.19 -9.19
C GLN A 124 -17.34 7.57 -7.98
N ALA A 125 -16.70 8.39 -7.15
CA ALA A 125 -16.05 7.92 -5.92
C ALA A 125 -17.06 7.22 -4.99
N PHE A 126 -18.20 7.84 -4.71
CA PHE A 126 -19.24 7.25 -3.85
C PHE A 126 -19.81 5.94 -4.44
N VAL A 127 -20.14 5.93 -5.74
CA VAL A 127 -20.66 4.72 -6.39
C VAL A 127 -19.63 3.60 -6.36
N GLY A 128 -18.37 3.87 -6.73
CA GLY A 128 -17.35 2.84 -6.74
C GLY A 128 -16.98 2.35 -5.33
N LEU A 129 -16.95 3.23 -4.32
CA LEU A 129 -16.77 2.82 -2.93
C LEU A 129 -17.95 2.00 -2.40
N PHE A 130 -19.17 2.32 -2.79
CA PHE A 130 -20.34 1.52 -2.46
C PHE A 130 -20.26 0.12 -3.08
N LEU A 131 -19.93 0.02 -4.37
CA LEU A 131 -19.75 -1.26 -5.06
C LEU A 131 -18.60 -2.08 -4.45
N LEU A 132 -17.47 -1.45 -4.15
CA LEU A 132 -16.34 -2.11 -3.50
C LEU A 132 -16.70 -2.57 -2.08
N GLY A 133 -17.41 -1.74 -1.32
CA GLY A 133 -17.94 -2.07 0.00
C GLY A 133 -18.89 -3.26 -0.05
N LEU A 134 -19.76 -3.34 -1.06
CA LEU A 134 -20.65 -4.47 -1.29
C LEU A 134 -19.85 -5.75 -1.59
N LEU A 135 -18.84 -5.68 -2.45
CA LEU A 135 -17.96 -6.82 -2.75
C LEU A 135 -17.20 -7.30 -1.50
N ILE A 136 -16.68 -6.39 -0.68
CA ILE A 136 -16.04 -6.70 0.60
C ILE A 136 -17.04 -7.35 1.55
N PHE A 137 -18.25 -6.80 1.68
CA PHE A 137 -19.30 -7.32 2.54
C PHE A 137 -19.69 -8.75 2.15
N ILE A 138 -19.93 -8.99 0.85
CA ILE A 138 -20.22 -10.33 0.31
C ILE A 138 -19.05 -11.28 0.61
N SER A 139 -17.81 -10.83 0.40
CA SER A 139 -16.61 -11.65 0.64
C SER A 139 -16.43 -12.05 2.10
N ILE A 140 -16.68 -11.13 3.04
CA ILE A 140 -16.61 -11.38 4.49
C ILE A 140 -17.71 -12.37 4.91
N ARG A 141 -18.94 -12.19 4.39
CA ARG A 141 -20.11 -13.01 4.76
C ARG A 141 -20.10 -14.40 4.12
N ASN A 142 -19.40 -14.58 3.01
CA ASN A 142 -19.33 -15.85 2.29
C ASN A 142 -18.72 -16.97 3.16
N ARG A 143 -19.45 -18.08 3.30
CA ARG A 143 -19.02 -19.25 4.08
C ARG A 143 -18.08 -20.18 3.32
N ARG A 144 -18.07 -20.12 1.99
CA ARG A 144 -17.34 -21.05 1.11
C ARG A 144 -16.29 -20.33 0.27
N THR A 145 -15.63 -19.33 0.86
CA THR A 145 -14.66 -18.52 0.11
C THR A 145 -13.52 -19.41 -0.37
N SER A 146 -13.45 -19.61 -1.68
CA SER A 146 -12.43 -20.44 -2.31
C SER A 146 -11.14 -19.64 -2.41
N THR A 147 -10.13 -20.05 -1.65
CA THR A 147 -8.76 -19.52 -1.74
C THR A 147 -8.21 -19.64 -3.16
N GLY A 148 -8.69 -20.62 -3.96
CA GLY A 148 -8.35 -20.75 -5.38
C GLY A 148 -8.86 -19.60 -6.24
N LYS A 149 -10.05 -19.05 -5.97
CA LYS A 149 -10.60 -17.91 -6.74
C LYS A 149 -9.75 -16.65 -6.54
N ILE A 150 -9.45 -16.30 -5.29
CA ILE A 150 -8.60 -15.12 -5.01
C ILE A 150 -7.18 -15.31 -5.56
N LEU A 151 -6.62 -16.53 -5.47
CA LEU A 151 -5.33 -16.84 -6.08
C LEU A 151 -5.36 -16.62 -7.60
N GLY A 152 -6.40 -17.11 -8.27
CA GLY A 152 -6.61 -16.91 -9.70
C GLY A 152 -6.70 -15.44 -10.09
N VAL A 153 -7.45 -14.63 -9.32
CA VAL A 153 -7.55 -13.17 -9.53
C VAL A 153 -6.18 -12.49 -9.37
N LEU A 154 -5.43 -12.82 -8.32
CA LEU A 154 -4.10 -12.25 -8.08
C LEU A 154 -3.12 -12.58 -9.21
N VAL A 155 -3.10 -13.83 -9.66
CA VAL A 155 -2.24 -14.28 -10.77
C VAL A 155 -2.67 -13.63 -12.09
N ALA A 156 -3.97 -13.57 -12.38
CA ALA A 156 -4.48 -12.94 -13.58
C ALA A 156 -4.14 -11.43 -13.65
N LEU A 157 -4.32 -10.70 -12.55
CA LEU A 157 -3.90 -9.30 -12.46
C LEU A 157 -2.39 -9.13 -12.62
N PHE A 158 -1.60 -10.04 -12.04
CA PHE A 158 -0.15 -10.01 -12.18
C PHE A 158 0.29 -10.22 -13.64
N ILE A 159 -0.29 -11.20 -14.33
CA ILE A 159 -0.03 -11.45 -15.76
C ILE A 159 -0.46 -10.24 -16.60
N LEU A 160 -1.67 -9.73 -16.39
CA LEU A 160 -2.20 -8.56 -17.09
C LEU A 160 -1.27 -7.35 -17.01
N LEU A 161 -0.76 -7.05 -15.81
CA LEU A 161 0.13 -5.90 -15.59
C LEU A 161 1.57 -6.13 -16.08
N LYS A 162 2.00 -7.39 -16.22
CA LYS A 162 3.36 -7.74 -16.69
C LYS A 162 3.45 -8.00 -18.18
N THR A 163 2.32 -8.18 -18.86
CA THR A 163 2.26 -8.33 -20.31
C THR A 163 1.90 -7.00 -20.97
N PRO A 164 2.83 -6.31 -21.66
CA PRO A 164 2.59 -4.98 -22.21
C PRO A 164 1.38 -4.89 -23.15
N ALA A 165 1.17 -5.90 -24.00
CA ALA A 165 0.03 -5.95 -24.91
C ALA A 165 -1.32 -5.98 -24.17
N LEU A 166 -1.42 -6.74 -23.07
CA LEU A 166 -2.62 -6.78 -22.24
C LEU A 166 -2.84 -5.45 -21.52
N ALA A 167 -1.79 -4.91 -20.89
CA ALA A 167 -1.86 -3.64 -20.19
C ALA A 167 -2.27 -2.48 -21.13
N SER A 168 -1.71 -2.41 -22.35
CA SER A 168 -2.10 -1.41 -23.35
C SER A 168 -3.55 -1.58 -23.81
N SER A 169 -4.03 -2.82 -23.95
CA SER A 169 -5.43 -3.10 -24.32
C SER A 169 -6.40 -2.64 -23.23
N ILE A 170 -6.08 -2.92 -21.96
CA ILE A 170 -6.86 -2.44 -20.82
C ILE A 170 -6.80 -0.92 -20.73
N SER A 171 -5.65 -0.30 -21.04
CA SER A 171 -5.52 1.16 -21.07
C SER A 171 -6.47 1.76 -22.11
N ALA A 172 -6.51 1.21 -23.33
CA ALA A 172 -7.42 1.66 -24.37
C ALA A 172 -8.89 1.57 -23.93
N GLY A 173 -9.28 0.46 -23.28
CA GLY A 173 -10.62 0.30 -22.74
C GLY A 173 -10.96 1.32 -21.64
N LEU A 174 -10.05 1.53 -20.69
CA LEU A 174 -10.24 2.51 -19.61
C LEU A 174 -10.31 3.95 -20.14
N ARG A 175 -9.48 4.31 -21.13
CA ARG A 175 -9.53 5.60 -21.82
C ARG A 175 -10.87 5.79 -22.52
N ALA A 176 -11.38 4.77 -23.22
CA ALA A 176 -12.68 4.82 -23.88
C ALA A 176 -13.82 5.06 -22.86
N LEU A 177 -13.81 4.34 -21.74
CA LEU A 177 -14.79 4.54 -20.65
C LEU A 177 -14.70 5.94 -20.01
N ALA A 178 -13.50 6.51 -19.96
CA ALA A 178 -13.26 7.87 -19.47
C ALA A 178 -13.55 8.96 -20.51
N GLY A 179 -13.97 8.61 -21.74
CA GLY A 179 -14.16 9.56 -22.84
C GLY A 179 -12.86 10.20 -23.35
N GLN A 180 -11.71 9.54 -23.14
CA GLN A 180 -10.38 10.00 -23.55
C GLN A 180 -9.96 9.35 -24.88
N ASN A 181 -9.01 10.00 -25.59
CA ASN A 181 -8.46 9.46 -26.84
C ASN A 181 -7.69 8.15 -26.60
N THR A 182 -8.08 7.09 -27.32
CA THR A 182 -7.51 5.74 -27.23
C THR A 182 -6.23 5.56 -28.04
N ALA A 183 -5.93 6.44 -29.01
CA ALA A 183 -4.74 6.33 -29.86
C ALA A 183 -3.42 6.44 -29.07
N GLY A 184 -3.44 7.14 -27.93
CA GLY A 184 -2.29 7.26 -27.04
C GLY A 184 -2.21 6.19 -25.94
N ALA A 185 -3.02 5.13 -26.01
CA ALA A 185 -3.06 4.09 -24.99
C ALA A 185 -1.72 3.35 -24.87
N SER A 186 -1.20 3.27 -23.65
CA SER A 186 0.05 2.59 -23.34
C SER A 186 -0.07 1.80 -22.05
N ALA A 187 0.71 0.73 -21.93
CA ALA A 187 0.89 0.00 -20.67
C ALA A 187 1.32 0.92 -19.50
N LEU A 188 2.00 2.03 -19.80
CA LEU A 188 2.42 3.02 -18.80
C LEU A 188 1.24 3.80 -18.19
N ASP A 189 0.06 3.75 -18.79
CA ASP A 189 -1.12 4.42 -18.26
C ASP A 189 -1.68 3.70 -17.01
N ILE A 190 -1.32 2.43 -16.80
CA ILE A 190 -1.79 1.58 -15.68
C ILE A 190 -0.62 1.20 -14.76
N ARG A 191 0.14 2.20 -14.32
CA ARG A 191 1.24 1.98 -13.37
C ARG A 191 0.70 1.83 -11.95
N TRP A 192 0.41 0.58 -11.58
CA TRP A 192 -0.03 0.22 -10.24
C TRP A 192 1.18 0.09 -9.30
N LEU A 193 1.47 1.13 -8.53
CA LEU A 193 2.65 1.17 -7.67
C LEU A 193 2.59 0.07 -6.60
N GLY A 194 3.72 -0.64 -6.41
CA GLY A 194 3.87 -1.65 -5.36
C GLY A 194 3.10 -2.95 -5.59
N PHE A 195 2.26 -3.04 -6.64
CA PHE A 195 1.37 -4.18 -6.84
C PHE A 195 2.09 -5.52 -6.95
N SER A 196 3.27 -5.58 -7.59
CA SER A 196 4.02 -6.83 -7.71
C SER A 196 4.41 -7.40 -6.33
N TYR A 197 4.90 -6.56 -5.43
CA TYR A 197 5.27 -6.99 -4.07
C TYR A 197 4.03 -7.35 -3.24
N LEU A 198 2.97 -6.55 -3.34
CA LEU A 198 1.68 -6.85 -2.71
C LEU A 198 1.16 -8.21 -3.17
N ALA A 199 1.11 -8.46 -4.48
CA ALA A 199 0.62 -9.70 -5.06
C ALA A 199 1.40 -10.90 -4.51
N PHE A 200 2.73 -10.83 -4.43
CA PHE A 200 3.52 -11.91 -3.84
C PHE A 200 3.19 -12.16 -2.38
N ARG A 201 3.04 -11.12 -1.55
CA ARG A 201 2.66 -11.28 -0.12
C ARG A 201 1.27 -11.89 0.03
N LEU A 202 0.31 -11.45 -0.76
CA LEU A 202 -1.05 -12.00 -0.76
C LEU A 202 -1.08 -13.44 -1.27
N ILE A 203 -0.38 -13.76 -2.36
CA ILE A 203 -0.25 -15.14 -2.88
C ILE A 203 0.37 -16.04 -1.82
N HIS A 204 1.44 -15.60 -1.15
CA HIS A 204 2.09 -16.37 -0.10
C HIS A 204 1.13 -16.66 1.05
N THR A 205 0.38 -15.65 1.48
CA THR A 205 -0.66 -15.78 2.50
C THR A 205 -1.73 -16.80 2.10
N VAL A 206 -2.21 -16.74 0.85
CA VAL A 206 -3.20 -17.69 0.33
C VAL A 206 -2.64 -19.12 0.33
N ARG A 207 -1.37 -19.31 -0.04
CA ARG A 207 -0.70 -20.62 0.02
C ARG A 207 -0.48 -21.12 1.44
N ASP A 208 -0.12 -20.24 2.37
CA ASP A 208 0.04 -20.60 3.78
C ASP A 208 -1.30 -20.98 4.41
N ARG A 209 -2.41 -20.36 3.97
CA ARG A 209 -3.76 -20.79 4.37
C ARG A 209 -4.13 -22.17 3.83
N GLN A 210 -3.80 -22.45 2.58
CA GLN A 210 -4.05 -23.74 1.94
C GLN A 210 -3.24 -24.87 2.60
N SER A 211 -2.04 -24.57 3.09
CA SER A 211 -1.19 -25.51 3.83
C SER A 211 -1.47 -25.58 5.34
N GLY A 212 -2.46 -24.84 5.84
CA GLY A 212 -2.84 -24.86 7.26
C GLY A 212 -1.85 -24.18 8.21
N ARG A 213 -0.93 -23.36 7.70
CA ARG A 213 0.14 -22.69 8.47
C ARG A 213 -0.13 -21.21 8.74
N LEU A 214 -1.23 -20.66 8.20
CA LEU A 214 -1.51 -19.23 8.33
C LEU A 214 -1.98 -18.90 9.77
N PRO A 215 -1.33 -17.95 10.46
CA PRO A 215 -1.77 -17.50 11.78
C PRO A 215 -3.01 -16.60 11.70
N SER A 216 -3.72 -16.51 12.83
CA SER A 216 -4.85 -15.59 13.01
C SER A 216 -4.40 -14.13 13.01
N ALA A 217 -5.05 -13.29 12.19
CA ALA A 217 -4.76 -11.86 12.08
C ALA A 217 -6.06 -11.05 11.97
N THR A 218 -6.14 -9.97 12.74
CA THR A 218 -7.20 -8.96 12.54
C THR A 218 -7.02 -8.28 11.18
N LEU A 219 -8.09 -7.66 10.67
CA LEU A 219 -8.03 -6.92 9.42
C LEU A 219 -7.00 -5.78 9.46
N ALA A 220 -6.88 -5.08 10.60
CA ALA A 220 -5.90 -4.02 10.79
C ALA A 220 -4.46 -4.55 10.66
N GLU A 221 -4.13 -5.64 11.36
CA GLU A 221 -2.81 -6.27 11.29
C GLU A 221 -2.50 -6.78 9.89
N PHE A 222 -3.50 -7.36 9.20
CA PHE A 222 -3.34 -7.85 7.84
C PHE A 222 -3.09 -6.73 6.83
N LEU A 223 -3.77 -5.59 6.97
CA LEU A 223 -3.55 -4.40 6.15
C LEU A 223 -2.18 -3.78 6.45
N ILE A 224 -1.81 -3.65 7.72
CA ILE A 224 -0.46 -3.19 8.12
C ILE A 224 0.59 -4.09 7.49
N TYR A 225 0.43 -5.42 7.54
CA TYR A 225 1.29 -6.36 6.85
C TYR A 225 1.31 -6.05 5.36
N ALA A 226 0.20 -6.21 4.65
CA ALA A 226 0.16 -6.22 3.19
C ALA A 226 0.65 -4.90 2.57
N VAL A 227 0.27 -3.75 3.14
CA VAL A 227 0.61 -2.42 2.65
C VAL A 227 1.59 -1.67 3.56
N PHE A 228 2.44 -2.40 4.29
CA PHE A 228 3.41 -1.82 5.23
C PHE A 228 4.25 -0.71 4.59
N PHE A 229 4.05 0.55 5.02
CA PHE A 229 4.58 1.71 4.31
C PHE A 229 6.09 1.71 4.06
N PRO A 230 6.98 1.21 4.95
CA PRO A 230 8.42 1.17 4.70
C PRO A 230 8.82 0.19 3.59
N ALA A 231 7.98 -0.82 3.34
CA ALA A 231 8.25 -1.94 2.43
C ALA A 231 7.27 -2.02 1.24
N PHE A 232 6.35 -1.06 1.11
CA PHE A 232 5.25 -1.14 0.15
C PHE A 232 5.71 -1.08 -1.31
N SER A 233 6.64 -0.17 -1.63
CA SER A 233 7.12 0.03 -3.01
C SER A 233 8.09 -1.06 -3.47
N SER A 234 9.05 -1.42 -2.61
CA SER A 234 10.12 -2.39 -2.94
C SER A 234 10.82 -2.97 -1.70
N GLY A 235 10.07 -3.54 -0.76
CA GLY A 235 10.64 -4.19 0.43
C GLY A 235 10.85 -5.70 0.30
N PRO A 236 11.48 -6.35 1.30
CA PRO A 236 11.57 -7.81 1.33
C PRO A 236 10.18 -8.44 1.36
N ILE A 237 10.00 -9.54 0.62
CA ILE A 237 8.74 -10.31 0.64
C ILE A 237 8.70 -11.11 1.95
N ASP A 238 8.14 -10.50 2.98
CA ASP A 238 8.04 -11.09 4.31
C ASP A 238 6.83 -12.01 4.47
N ARG A 239 6.89 -12.95 5.43
CA ARG A 239 5.78 -13.85 5.78
C ARG A 239 4.91 -13.24 6.88
N LEU A 240 3.60 -13.46 6.80
CA LEU A 240 2.66 -12.90 7.77
C LEU A 240 2.99 -13.31 9.22
N GLU A 241 3.36 -14.56 9.45
CA GLU A 241 3.69 -15.06 10.80
C GLU A 241 4.85 -14.31 11.46
N ARG A 242 5.97 -14.17 10.75
CA ARG A 242 7.13 -13.41 11.24
C ARG A 242 6.75 -11.96 11.48
N PHE A 243 6.04 -11.34 10.53
CA PHE A 243 5.62 -9.95 10.63
C PHE A 243 4.71 -9.70 11.84
N LEU A 244 3.75 -10.60 12.12
CA LEU A 244 2.86 -10.49 13.27
C LEU A 244 3.62 -10.63 14.59
N LYS A 245 4.63 -11.51 14.65
CA LYS A 245 5.49 -11.64 15.83
C LYS A 245 6.17 -10.30 16.14
N ASP A 246 6.74 -9.65 15.14
CA ASP A 246 7.42 -8.35 15.31
C ASP A 246 6.42 -7.20 15.57
N LEU A 247 5.23 -7.26 14.97
CA LEU A 247 4.18 -6.26 15.16
C LEU A 247 3.60 -6.28 16.58
N ARG A 248 3.40 -7.48 17.15
CA ARG A 248 2.81 -7.68 18.49
C ARG A 248 3.84 -7.61 19.62
N SER A 249 5.13 -7.77 19.30
CA SER A 249 6.19 -7.64 20.29
C SER A 249 6.39 -6.17 20.68
N PRO A 250 6.62 -5.87 21.97
CA PRO A 250 7.03 -4.53 22.41
C PRO A 250 8.30 -4.08 21.68
N ALA A 251 8.36 -2.82 21.25
CA ALA A 251 9.50 -2.24 20.55
C ALA A 251 10.03 -1.01 21.31
N PRO A 252 10.57 -1.20 22.54
CA PRO A 252 11.01 -0.10 23.39
C PRO A 252 12.03 0.80 22.69
N LEU A 253 12.09 2.07 23.08
CA LEU A 253 13.10 2.99 22.56
C LEU A 253 14.45 2.66 23.19
N ASP A 254 15.21 1.82 22.50
CA ASP A 254 16.62 1.55 22.82
C ASP A 254 17.54 2.49 22.04
N SER A 255 18.55 3.02 22.73
CA SER A 255 19.52 3.95 22.13
C SER A 255 20.42 3.26 21.12
N ALA A 256 20.77 1.99 21.36
CA ALA A 256 21.59 1.21 20.43
C ALA A 256 20.81 0.87 19.15
N GLU A 257 19.56 0.40 19.27
CA GLU A 257 18.68 0.20 18.11
C GLU A 257 18.44 1.49 17.31
N THR A 258 18.25 2.62 18.00
CA THR A 258 18.06 3.93 17.35
C THR A 258 19.32 4.36 16.59
N GLY A 259 20.50 4.16 17.18
CA GLY A 259 21.78 4.43 16.52
C GLY A 259 21.99 3.58 15.26
N GLU A 260 21.67 2.29 15.34
CA GLU A 260 21.75 1.38 14.19
C GLU A 260 20.75 1.76 13.08
N ALA A 261 19.52 2.16 13.45
CA ALA A 261 18.52 2.64 12.50
C ALA A 261 19.00 3.92 11.77
N LEU A 262 19.57 4.88 12.50
CA LEU A 262 20.11 6.11 11.93
C LEU A 262 21.31 5.82 11.01
N ARG A 263 22.22 4.93 11.44
CA ARG A 263 23.37 4.49 10.64
C ARG A 263 22.91 3.88 9.32
N ARG A 264 21.91 2.98 9.35
CA ARG A 264 21.32 2.38 8.13
C ARG A 264 20.69 3.44 7.22
N LEU A 265 19.99 4.42 7.80
CA LEU A 265 19.39 5.51 7.04
C LEU A 265 20.46 6.35 6.32
N ILE A 266 21.51 6.78 7.03
CA ILE A 266 22.61 7.58 6.48
C ILE A 266 23.32 6.82 5.35
N ILE A 267 23.68 5.56 5.59
CA ILE A 267 24.33 4.72 4.57
C ILE A 267 23.40 4.52 3.36
N GLY A 268 22.10 4.30 3.60
CA GLY A 268 21.10 4.16 2.54
C GLY A 268 20.95 5.43 1.69
N LEU A 269 20.88 6.60 2.33
CA LEU A 269 20.82 7.89 1.66
C LEU A 269 22.09 8.14 0.83
N PHE A 270 23.27 7.87 1.38
CA PHE A 270 24.53 7.99 0.63
C PHE A 270 24.58 7.05 -0.58
N LYS A 271 24.23 5.77 -0.39
CA LYS A 271 24.18 4.80 -1.50
C LYS A 271 23.19 5.22 -2.58
N LYS A 272 22.03 5.77 -2.20
CA LYS A 272 21.02 6.17 -3.17
C LYS A 272 21.38 7.45 -3.91
N PHE A 273 21.67 8.53 -3.19
CA PHE A 273 21.80 9.87 -3.77
C PHE A 273 23.23 10.23 -4.19
N ALA A 274 24.26 9.67 -3.54
CA ALA A 274 25.64 9.89 -3.96
C ALA A 274 26.07 8.84 -4.98
N VAL A 275 26.00 7.55 -4.62
CA VAL A 275 26.55 6.48 -5.47
C VAL A 275 25.64 6.18 -6.66
N SER A 276 24.39 5.78 -6.42
CA SER A 276 23.49 5.34 -7.49
C SER A 276 23.14 6.44 -8.47
N ASP A 277 22.92 7.67 -8.01
CA ASP A 277 22.56 8.78 -8.90
C ASP A 277 23.78 9.24 -9.74
N THR A 278 25.00 9.22 -9.19
CA THR A 278 26.23 9.46 -9.97
C THR A 278 26.44 8.39 -11.04
N LEU A 279 26.32 7.11 -10.67
CA LEU A 279 26.42 6.02 -11.64
C LEU A 279 25.34 6.09 -12.72
N ALA A 280 24.12 6.52 -12.38
CA ALA A 280 23.06 6.71 -13.35
C ALA A 280 23.41 7.81 -14.37
N ILE A 281 24.01 8.92 -13.93
CA ILE A 281 24.47 9.99 -14.84
C ILE A 281 25.55 9.45 -15.78
N ILE A 282 26.52 8.68 -15.26
CA ILE A 282 27.60 8.07 -16.07
C ILE A 282 27.00 7.11 -17.12
N ALA A 283 26.10 6.22 -16.71
CA ALA A 283 25.52 5.21 -17.59
C ALA A 283 24.56 5.79 -18.64
N LEU A 284 23.88 6.89 -18.35
CA LEU A 284 22.93 7.54 -19.26
C LEU A 284 23.60 8.58 -20.17
N ASN A 285 24.86 8.95 -19.91
CA ASN A 285 25.63 9.85 -20.75
C ASN A 285 26.53 9.04 -21.69
N THR A 286 26.10 8.88 -22.94
CA THR A 286 26.84 8.12 -23.96
C THR A 286 28.25 8.66 -24.22
N GLN A 287 28.52 9.95 -24.02
CA GLN A 287 29.87 10.52 -24.16
C GLN A 287 30.80 10.20 -22.98
N VAL A 288 30.26 10.03 -21.76
CA VAL A 288 31.06 9.69 -20.56
C VAL A 288 31.30 8.19 -20.48
N ALA A 289 30.35 7.37 -20.96
CA ALA A 289 30.50 5.91 -21.01
C ALA A 289 31.62 5.44 -21.95
N GLU A 290 31.96 6.21 -23.01
CA GLU A 290 33.04 5.88 -23.95
C GLU A 290 34.44 6.33 -23.47
N GLN A 291 34.53 7.13 -22.39
CA GLN A 291 35.79 7.67 -21.85
C GLN A 291 36.37 6.85 -20.68
N ILE A 292 35.70 5.75 -20.29
CA ILE A 292 36.11 4.81 -19.25
C ILE A 292 36.38 3.46 -19.90
#